data_AF-A0AAJ0D166-F1
#
_entry.id   AF-A0AAJ0D166-F1
#
_cell.length_a   1.000
_cell.length_b   1.000
_cell.length_c   1.000
_cell.angle_alpha   90.00
_cell.angle_beta   90.00
_cell.angle_gamma   90.00
#
_symmetry.space_group_name_H-M   'P 1'
#
loop_
_entity.id
_entity.type
_entity.pdbx_description
1 polymer ?
#
loop_
_entity_poly.entity_id
_entity_poly.type
_entity_poly.pdbx_seq_one_letter_code
_entity_poly.pdbx_strand_id
1 'polypeptide(L)' 'MFDSLGDRSEDREFWERYLKLLPKWLDNGYLNPNPQKELGRLEDIPKGFELQKKGDVSARKLMYRIA' A
#
# COMPACT_ATOMS: atom_id res chain seq x y z
N MET A 1 -13.33 8.38 4.87
CA MET A 1 -13.32 7.31 3.83
C MET A 1 -14.02 6.03 4.31
N PHE A 2 -14.96 6.10 5.26
CA PHE A 2 -15.77 4.95 5.68
C PHE A 2 -17.28 5.24 5.68
N ASP A 3 -17.69 6.50 5.50
CA ASP A 3 -19.06 6.94 5.76
C ASP A 3 -20.05 6.70 4.60
N SER A 4 -19.58 6.18 3.45
CA SER A 4 -20.38 6.12 2.22
C SER A 4 -21.13 4.80 1.97
N LEU A 5 -21.11 3.83 2.91
CA LEU A 5 -21.63 2.47 2.72
C LEU A 5 -22.50 1.92 3.88
N GLY A 6 -23.08 2.79 4.71
CA GLY A 6 -23.86 2.40 5.90
C GLY A 6 -23.04 2.40 7.19
N ASP A 7 -23.63 1.94 8.31
CA ASP A 7 -22.93 1.86 9.59
C ASP A 7 -21.82 0.79 9.55
N ARG A 8 -20.58 1.26 9.67
CA ARG A 8 -19.35 0.47 9.72
C ARG A 8 -18.46 0.93 10.86
N SER A 9 -19.08 1.43 11.93
CA SER A 9 -18.39 1.90 13.13
C SER A 9 -17.43 0.84 13.69
N GLU A 10 -17.87 -0.42 13.77
CA GLU A 10 -17.04 -1.54 14.23
C GLU A 10 -15.84 -1.83 13.33
N ASP A 11 -16.04 -1.90 12.00
CA ASP A 11 -14.95 -2.09 11.03
C ASP A 11 -13.92 -0.96 11.15
N ARG A 12 -14.41 0.27 11.25
CA ARG A 12 -13.57 1.45 11.40
C ARG A 12 -12.75 1.38 12.68
N GLU A 13 -13.38 1.09 13.82
CA GLU A 13 -12.69 0.96 15.12
C GLU A 13 -11.62 -0.14 15.08
N PHE A 14 -11.95 -1.28 14.48
CA PHE A 14 -11.01 -2.39 14.30
C PHE A 14 -9.80 -1.95 13.47
N TRP A 15 -10.02 -1.35 12.30
CA TRP A 15 -8.93 -0.93 11.41
C TRP A 15 -8.11 0.21 12.01
N GLU A 16 -8.73 1.19 12.68
CA GLU A 16 -8.01 2.25 13.38
C GLU A 16 -7.08 1.71 14.47
N ARG A 17 -7.52 0.68 15.22
CA ARG A 17 -6.66 -0.01 16.19
C ARG A 17 -5.55 -0.80 15.51
N TYR A 18 -5.88 -1.56 14.47
CA TYR A 18 -4.92 -2.41 13.77
C TYR A 18 -3.82 -1.59 13.05
N LEU A 19 -4.21 -0.53 12.34
CA LEU A 19 -3.27 0.32 11.59
C LEU A 19 -2.30 1.07 12.51
N LYS A 20 -2.68 1.36 13.76
CA LYS A 20 -1.78 1.96 14.77
C LYS A 20 -0.63 1.03 15.19
N LEU A 21 -0.77 -0.29 15.00
CA LEU A 21 0.26 -1.26 15.35
C LEU A 21 1.31 -1.42 14.24
N LEU A 22 0.95 -1.13 12.99
CA LEU A 22 1.80 -1.37 11.82
C LEU A 22 3.19 -0.68 11.90
N PRO A 23 3.32 0.60 12.32
CA PRO A 23 4.64 1.23 12.41
C PRO A 23 5.59 0.47 13.34
N LYS A 24 5.12 0.09 14.53
CA LYS A 24 5.92 -0.67 15.48
C LYS A 24 6.34 -2.03 14.93
N TRP A 25 5.45 -2.71 14.19
CA TRP A 25 5.74 -4.00 13.58
C TRP A 25 6.71 -3.92 12.40
N LEU A 26 6.69 -2.81 11.65
CA LEU A 26 7.67 -2.53 10.61
C LEU A 26 9.04 -2.24 11.25
N ASP A 27 9.07 -1.37 12.27
CA ASP A 27 10.32 -0.95 12.93
C ASP A 27 11.05 -2.11 13.62
N ASN A 28 10.30 -3.06 14.20
CA ASN A 28 10.87 -4.21 14.89
C ASN A 28 11.06 -5.45 14.00
N GLY A 29 10.73 -5.36 12.71
CA GLY A 29 10.88 -6.47 11.76
C GLY A 29 9.87 -7.61 11.91
N TYR A 30 8.82 -7.45 12.73
CA TYR A 30 7.71 -8.41 12.80
C TYR A 30 6.96 -8.50 11.47
N LEU A 31 6.85 -7.37 10.76
CA LEU A 31 6.31 -7.28 9.41
C LEU A 31 7.40 -6.82 8.44
N ASN A 32 7.67 -7.62 7.40
CA ASN A 32 8.60 -7.26 6.34
C ASN A 32 7.82 -6.93 5.05
N PRO A 33 7.88 -5.69 4.54
CA PRO A 33 7.21 -5.33 3.29
C PRO A 33 7.93 -5.95 2.09
N ASN A 34 7.22 -6.10 0.98
CA ASN A 34 7.83 -6.53 -0.28
C ASN A 34 8.95 -5.56 -0.69
N PRO A 35 10.05 -6.05 -1.29
CA PRO A 35 11.09 -5.21 -1.84
C PRO A 35 10.51 -4.15 -2.79
N GLN A 36 10.97 -2.92 -2.62
CA GLN A 36 10.51 -1.78 -3.40
C GLN A 36 11.28 -1.67 -4.72
N LYS A 37 10.58 -1.30 -5.80
CA LYS A 37 11.17 -0.90 -7.08
C LYS A 37 10.62 0.47 -7.45
N GLU A 38 11.48 1.47 -7.44
CA GLU A 38 11.10 2.81 -7.89
C GLU A 38 10.93 2.82 -9.40
N LEU A 39 9.81 3.34 -9.90
CA LEU A 39 9.51 3.40 -11.34
C LEU A 39 9.62 4.81 -11.92
N GLY A 40 9.43 5.85 -11.10
CA GLY A 40 9.45 7.25 -11.54
C GLY A 40 8.54 8.13 -10.69
N ARG A 41 7.84 9.07 -11.33
CA ARG A 41 6.94 10.06 -10.71
C ARG A 41 5.47 9.71 -10.93
N LEU A 42 4.57 10.63 -10.58
CA LEU A 42 3.12 10.42 -10.69
C LEU A 42 2.67 10.18 -12.15
N GLU A 43 3.33 10.84 -13.11
CA GLU A 43 3.10 10.65 -14.55
C GLU A 43 3.39 9.23 -15.04
N ASP A 44 4.20 8.45 -14.30
CA ASP A 44 4.56 7.06 -14.64
C ASP A 44 3.56 6.01 -14.12
N ILE A 45 2.54 6.42 -13.36
CA ILE A 45 1.55 5.49 -12.79
C ILE A 45 0.88 4.62 -13.87
N PRO A 46 0.40 5.16 -15.01
CA PRO A 46 -0.20 4.35 -16.07
C PRO A 46 0.75 3.27 -16.61
N LYS A 47 2.03 3.60 -16.76
CA LYS A 47 3.07 2.66 -17.21
C LYS A 47 3.23 1.50 -16.23
N GLY A 48 3.21 1.75 -14.93
CA GLY A 48 3.33 0.68 -13.96
C GLY A 48 2.11 -0.23 -13.85
N PHE A 49 0.91 0.28 -14.13
CA PHE A 49 -0.27 -0.57 -14.29
C PHE A 49 -0.11 -1.54 -15.48
N GLU A 50 0.42 -1.06 -16.60
CA GLU A 50 0.70 -1.93 -17.76
C GLU A 50 1.76 -3.00 -17.45
N LEU A 51 2.82 -2.65 -16.72
CA LEU A 51 3.83 -3.62 -16.29
C LEU A 51 3.25 -4.69 -15.35
N GLN A 52 2.37 -4.31 -14.41
CA GLN A 52 1.66 -5.27 -13.55
C GLN A 52 0.77 -6.20 -14.36
N LYS A 53 -0.02 -5.65 -15.29
CA LYS A 53 -0.94 -6.42 -16.14
C LYS A 53 -0.21 -7.46 -17.00
N LYS A 54 1.00 -7.14 -17.46
CA LYS A 54 1.86 -8.04 -18.25
C LYS A 54 2.60 -9.09 -17.42
N GLY A 55 2.57 -8.99 -16.09
CA GLY A 55 3.33 -9.87 -15.20
C GLY A 55 4.81 -9.51 -15.06
N ASP A 56 5.24 -8.34 -15.54
CA ASP A 56 6.63 -7.85 -15.49
C ASP A 56 7.04 -7.35 -14.09
N VAL A 57 6.11 -7.39 -13.13
CA VAL A 57 6.33 -7.05 -11.73
C VAL A 57 5.98 -8.26 -10.87
N SER A 58 7.01 -9.01 -10.45
CA SER A 58 6.85 -10.17 -9.57
C SER A 58 7.59 -9.94 -8.26
N ALA A 59 6.95 -10.35 -7.14
CA ALA A 59 7.48 -10.29 -5.78
C ALA A 59 8.01 -8.91 -5.34
N ARG A 60 7.60 -7.82 -5.99
CA ARG A 60 8.05 -6.45 -5.70
C ARG A 60 6.88 -5.48 -5.71
N LYS A 61 7.03 -4.39 -4.97
CA LYS A 61 6.09 -3.27 -5.00
C LYS A 61 6.67 -2.13 -5.82
N LEU A 62 5.94 -1.67 -6.85
CA LEU A 62 6.28 -0.44 -7.56
C LEU A 62 6.00 0.77 -6.66
N MET A 63 6.99 1.66 -6.56
CA MET A 63 6.91 2.92 -5.81
C MET A 63 7.13 4.10 -6.76
N TYR A 64 6.44 5.20 -6.50
CA TYR A 64 6.54 6.44 -7.28
C TYR A 64 6.86 7.59 -6.34
N ARG A 65 7.78 8.48 -6.74
CA ARG A 65 8.06 9.69 -5.97
C ARG A 65 7.05 10.77 -6.29
N ILE A 66 6.55 11.36 -5.22
CA ILE A 66 5.87 12.65 -5.26
C ILE A 66 6.98 13.68 -5.00
N ALA A 67 7.20 14.59 -5.94
CA ALA A 67 8.22 15.63 -5.82
C ALA A 67 7.85 16.63 -4.72
#